data_AF-A0AAN9AEJ4-F1
#
_entry.id   AF-A0AAN9AEJ4-F1
#
_cell.length_a   1.000
_cell.length_b   1.000
_cell.length_c   1.000
_cell.angle_alpha   90.00
_cell.angle_beta   90.00
_cell.angle_gamma   90.00
#
_symmetry.space_group_name_H-M   'P 1'
#
loop_
_entity.id
_entity.type
_entity.pdbx_description
1 polymer ?
#
loop_
_entity_poly.entity_id
_entity_poly.type
_entity_poly.pdbx_seq_one_letter_code
_entity_poly.pdbx_strand_id
1 'polypeptide(L)'
;MGSKDSFQESFGRLTRDQLNLRKLLVVATSSGKILGIDSWNGDVVWSIYVSQLMPLQGNKMMLFSQRTSAHFPHQPQCIVVGRHKVTGEGMLVVFNPISGLLVGDRGGVINIGYHLAQVVVLHHADEQYLKPLLLVDSSLNPHMFPESGESVLLKHKDVTFLHLALPGSNVLTGYSLRFSEPGALTLTEVWKVSLGGGPITGIYGKLASEKVHSPGRVLADRSVLYKYVNPNLAVVITQGYDHITKNTMTLYLVDTVTGAVIESVSHKKVSGPIHIVHSENWVVYTLFNDKFRRFEVTSLELYEGLMQANATAFSSFSGHSTPLLERQAYILPMGVQAAAHTTTEKGITTKFILFALQSGGVVQMSKWILDPRRPVTGGPREEGLLTYIPELRLSPQETITYNHTLPRITGIHTSPTGLESACLVLVYGLDLFYTRIFPSKMFDVLKDDFDHFLIGGALLALLAAAFITRKLAQRKALKQAWK
;
A
#
# COMPACT_ATOMS: atom_id res chain seq x y z
N MET A 1 14.90 34.19 -3.11
CA MET A 1 15.78 34.28 -1.94
C MET A 1 15.02 33.74 -0.74
N GLY A 2 15.15 32.46 -0.42
CA GLY A 2 14.65 31.90 0.85
C GLY A 2 15.78 32.01 1.87
N SER A 3 15.56 32.71 2.98
CA SER A 3 16.61 32.90 3.99
C SER A 3 16.94 31.56 4.65
N LYS A 4 18.22 31.37 4.98
CA LYS A 4 18.72 30.23 5.75
C LYS A 4 18.01 30.05 7.10
N ASP A 5 17.32 31.09 7.58
CA ASP A 5 16.60 31.09 8.87
C ASP A 5 15.37 30.18 8.84
N SER A 6 14.68 30.05 7.69
CA SER A 6 13.53 29.15 7.54
C SER A 6 13.88 27.67 7.71
N PHE A 7 15.13 27.29 7.41
CA PHE A 7 15.61 25.91 7.55
C PHE A 7 15.87 25.56 9.02
N GLN A 8 16.40 26.48 9.84
CA GLN A 8 16.64 26.26 11.26
C GLN A 8 15.36 26.35 12.10
N GLU A 9 14.43 27.26 11.78
CA GLU A 9 13.15 27.36 12.47
C GLU A 9 12.26 26.12 12.27
N SER A 10 12.24 25.54 11.06
CA SER A 10 11.49 24.32 10.77
C SER A 10 12.11 23.07 11.42
N PHE A 11 13.44 22.97 11.48
CA PHE A 11 14.15 21.87 12.15
C PHE A 11 13.93 21.87 13.67
N GLY A 12 13.80 23.04 14.31
CA GLY A 12 13.50 23.13 15.74
C GLY A 12 12.10 22.62 16.12
N ARG A 13 11.15 22.59 15.16
CA ARG A 13 9.73 22.25 15.40
C ARG A 13 9.35 20.82 15.00
N LEU A 14 10.11 20.21 14.08
CA LEU A 14 9.85 18.86 13.56
C LEU A 14 10.84 17.84 14.13
N THR A 15 10.42 17.12 15.16
CA THR A 15 11.19 16.01 15.75
C THR A 15 10.51 14.68 15.49
N ARG A 16 11.29 13.67 15.07
CA ARG A 16 10.82 12.29 14.97
C ARG A 16 10.65 11.72 16.38
N ASP A 17 9.48 11.17 16.66
CA ASP A 17 9.22 10.44 17.90
C ASP A 17 9.81 9.04 17.85
N GLN A 18 10.06 8.43 19.03
CA GLN A 18 10.68 7.10 19.12
C GLN A 18 9.88 6.01 18.38
N LEU A 19 8.56 6.14 18.35
CA LEU A 19 7.63 5.17 17.76
C LEU A 19 7.26 5.51 16.31
N ASN A 20 7.83 6.59 15.76
CA ASN A 20 7.61 7.04 14.39
C ASN A 20 6.11 7.22 14.05
N LEU A 21 5.32 7.65 15.03
CA LEU A 21 3.90 7.96 14.90
C LEU A 21 3.67 9.36 14.33
N ARG A 22 4.61 10.30 14.56
CA ARG A 22 4.58 11.64 14.00
C ARG A 22 5.35 11.66 12.69
N LYS A 23 4.63 11.92 11.60
CA LYS A 23 5.18 12.08 10.26
C LYS A 23 4.80 13.44 9.67
N LEU A 24 5.50 13.82 8.61
CA LEU A 24 5.11 14.95 7.78
C LEU A 24 4.34 14.41 6.57
N LEU A 25 3.10 14.85 6.40
CA LEU A 25 2.25 14.51 5.28
C LEU A 25 2.60 15.43 4.11
N VAL A 26 3.03 14.85 2.99
CA VAL A 26 3.28 15.61 1.75
C VAL A 26 2.10 15.41 0.82
N VAL A 27 1.34 16.47 0.56
CA VAL A 27 0.12 16.42 -0.25
C VAL A 27 0.31 17.26 -1.51
N ALA A 28 0.14 16.63 -2.68
CA ALA A 28 0.16 17.30 -3.97
C ALA A 28 -1.27 17.41 -4.53
N THR A 29 -1.69 18.64 -4.84
CA THR A 29 -3.04 18.95 -5.32
C THR A 29 -3.08 19.09 -6.83
N SER A 30 -4.25 18.86 -7.43
CA SER A 30 -4.46 19.01 -8.89
C SER A 30 -4.25 20.45 -9.39
N SER A 31 -4.29 21.45 -8.51
CA SER A 31 -4.04 22.86 -8.84
C SER A 31 -2.56 23.24 -8.89
N GLY A 32 -1.64 22.28 -8.73
CA GLY A 32 -0.20 22.54 -8.72
C GLY A 32 0.35 23.04 -7.38
N LYS A 33 -0.40 22.91 -6.28
CA LYS A 33 0.07 23.24 -4.92
C LYS A 33 0.53 21.97 -4.20
N ILE A 34 1.72 22.02 -3.59
CA ILE A 34 2.30 20.96 -2.77
C ILE A 34 2.41 21.49 -1.34
N LEU A 35 1.96 20.70 -0.37
CA LEU A 35 1.88 21.08 1.05
C LEU A 35 2.62 20.08 1.91
N GLY A 36 3.37 20.56 2.90
CA GLY A 36 3.85 19.77 4.02
C GLY A 36 2.97 20.03 5.24
N ILE A 37 2.25 19.01 5.70
CA ILE A 37 1.30 19.11 6.82
C ILE A 37 1.83 18.25 7.98
N ASP A 38 1.94 18.81 9.17
CA ASP A 38 2.32 18.04 10.36
C ASP A 38 1.15 17.12 10.77
N SER A 39 1.40 15.81 10.84
CA SER A 39 0.38 14.83 11.22
C SER A 39 -0.09 14.95 12.68
N TRP A 40 0.66 15.64 13.55
CA TRP A 40 0.30 15.79 14.96
C TRP A 40 -0.83 16.80 15.18
N ASN A 41 -0.73 17.97 14.56
CA ASN A 41 -1.68 19.08 14.78
C ASN A 41 -2.42 19.52 13.51
N GLY A 42 -2.01 19.05 12.33
CA GLY A 42 -2.62 19.43 11.06
C GLY A 42 -2.14 20.78 10.51
N ASP A 43 -1.12 21.41 11.11
CA ASP A 43 -0.58 22.69 10.62
C ASP A 43 0.15 22.49 9.29
N VAL A 44 -0.03 23.43 8.37
CA VAL A 44 0.78 23.55 7.16
C VAL A 44 2.14 24.14 7.54
N VAL A 45 3.19 23.33 7.47
CA VAL A 45 4.56 23.73 7.79
C VAL A 45 5.19 24.53 6.64
N TRP A 46 4.97 24.07 5.41
CA TRP A 46 5.47 24.72 4.21
C TRP A 46 4.52 24.48 3.03
N SER A 47 4.61 25.34 2.01
CA SER A 47 3.86 25.16 0.77
C SER A 47 4.66 25.61 -0.43
N ILE A 48 4.62 24.80 -1.50
CA ILE A 48 5.17 25.13 -2.82
C ILE A 48 3.99 25.29 -3.78
N TYR A 49 4.04 26.30 -4.63
CA TYR A 49 3.05 26.50 -5.69
C TYR A 49 3.73 26.60 -7.06
N VAL A 50 3.32 25.72 -7.97
CA VAL A 50 3.81 25.68 -9.35
C VAL A 50 2.61 25.86 -10.29
N SER A 51 2.41 27.09 -10.77
CA SER A 51 1.22 27.49 -11.54
C SER A 51 1.04 26.75 -12.87
N GLN A 52 2.12 26.23 -13.45
CA GLN A 52 2.11 25.51 -14.73
C GLN A 52 1.96 23.99 -14.58
N LEU A 53 1.99 23.46 -13.35
CA LEU A 53 1.94 22.03 -13.10
C LEU A 53 0.49 21.52 -13.11
N MET A 54 0.22 20.53 -13.96
CA MET A 54 -1.06 19.83 -14.06
C MET A 54 -0.86 18.31 -13.91
N PRO A 55 -1.87 17.55 -13.46
CA PRO A 55 -1.81 16.09 -13.45
C PRO A 55 -1.61 15.50 -14.85
N LEU A 56 -0.85 14.41 -14.95
CA LEU A 56 -0.64 13.67 -16.20
C LEU A 56 -1.96 13.12 -16.76
N GLN A 57 -2.71 12.40 -15.93
CA GLN A 57 -4.02 11.84 -16.27
C GLN A 57 -4.97 11.95 -15.09
N GLY A 58 -6.25 12.24 -15.37
CA GLY A 58 -7.27 12.46 -14.35
C GLY A 58 -6.95 13.64 -13.44
N ASN A 59 -7.29 13.49 -12.15
CA ASN A 59 -7.17 14.55 -11.14
C ASN A 59 -6.13 14.27 -10.05
N LYS A 60 -5.27 13.25 -10.23
CA LYS A 60 -4.29 12.83 -9.21
C LYS A 60 -2.87 13.17 -9.66
N MET A 61 -2.14 13.90 -8.82
CA MET A 61 -0.70 14.13 -9.01
C MET A 61 0.07 12.86 -8.65
N MET A 62 1.13 12.56 -9.40
CA MET A 62 2.03 11.46 -9.06
C MET A 62 3.14 11.99 -8.15
N LEU A 63 3.19 11.49 -6.91
CA LEU A 63 4.21 11.84 -5.92
C LEU A 63 5.06 10.61 -5.62
N PHE A 64 6.38 10.76 -5.72
CA PHE A 64 7.33 9.70 -5.45
C PHE A 64 8.36 10.15 -4.40
N SER A 65 8.70 9.24 -3.48
CA SER A 65 9.79 9.40 -2.53
C SER A 65 11.06 8.78 -3.11
N GLN A 66 12.01 9.59 -3.56
CA GLN A 66 13.27 9.10 -4.12
C GLN A 66 14.27 8.73 -3.02
N ARG A 67 14.35 9.53 -1.95
CA ARG A 67 15.24 9.29 -0.80
C ARG A 67 14.60 9.74 0.50
N THR A 68 14.65 8.87 1.52
CA THR A 68 14.13 9.15 2.86
C THR A 68 15.17 9.85 3.73
N SER A 69 14.78 10.28 4.93
CA SER A 69 15.68 10.92 5.90
C SER A 69 16.58 9.94 6.67
N ALA A 70 16.65 8.67 6.26
CA ALA A 70 17.41 7.64 6.98
C ALA A 70 18.93 7.72 6.73
N HIS A 71 19.36 8.31 5.62
CA HIS A 71 20.74 8.27 5.15
C HIS A 71 21.47 9.60 5.39
N PHE A 72 21.95 9.84 6.61
CA PHE A 72 22.85 10.97 6.88
C PHE A 72 24.22 10.73 6.21
N PRO A 73 24.83 11.70 5.50
CA PRO A 73 24.56 13.15 5.45
C PRO A 73 23.62 13.60 4.30
N HIS A 74 23.05 12.69 3.53
CA HIS A 74 22.25 13.04 2.35
C HIS A 74 20.85 13.57 2.72
N GLN A 75 20.41 14.61 2.02
CA GLN A 75 19.10 15.21 2.27
C GLN A 75 17.96 14.36 1.68
N PRO A 76 16.79 14.26 2.34
CA PRO A 76 15.63 13.60 1.78
C PRO A 76 15.13 14.32 0.53
N GLN A 77 14.58 13.57 -0.42
CA GLN A 77 14.14 14.10 -1.71
C GLN A 77 12.86 13.40 -2.18
N CYS A 78 11.88 14.22 -2.56
CA CYS A 78 10.65 13.82 -3.21
C CYS A 78 10.53 14.50 -4.56
N ILE A 79 9.76 13.86 -5.45
CA ILE A 79 9.47 14.38 -6.77
C ILE A 79 7.98 14.26 -7.06
N VAL A 80 7.39 15.34 -7.57
CA VAL A 80 6.06 15.33 -8.17
C VAL A 80 6.22 15.33 -9.68
N VAL A 81 5.51 14.43 -10.34
CA VAL A 81 5.49 14.31 -11.79
C VAL A 81 4.12 14.68 -12.32
N GLY A 82 4.10 15.60 -13.27
CA GLY A 82 2.92 16.11 -13.93
C GLY A 82 3.22 16.46 -15.38
N ARG A 83 2.37 17.30 -15.95
CA ARG A 83 2.57 17.94 -17.26
C ARG A 83 2.47 19.45 -17.16
N HIS A 84 3.11 20.12 -18.10
CA HIS A 84 2.99 21.55 -18.29
C HIS A 84 1.60 21.91 -18.83
N LYS A 85 0.94 22.90 -18.23
CA LYS A 85 -0.43 23.33 -18.56
C LYS A 85 -0.63 23.72 -20.03
N VAL A 86 0.36 24.41 -20.61
CA VAL A 86 0.31 24.90 -22.01
C VAL A 86 0.83 23.87 -23.01
N THR A 87 2.07 23.36 -22.85
CA THR A 87 2.70 22.49 -23.84
C THR A 87 2.24 21.03 -23.78
N GLY A 88 1.71 20.58 -22.64
CA GLY A 88 1.36 19.17 -22.43
C GLY A 88 2.54 18.24 -22.16
N GLU A 89 3.77 18.75 -22.26
CA GLU A 89 5.02 18.03 -21.98
C GLU A 89 5.15 17.72 -20.49
N GLY A 90 5.91 16.68 -20.15
CA GLY A 90 6.14 16.29 -18.77
C GLY A 90 6.89 17.37 -17.97
N MET A 91 6.47 17.54 -16.72
CA MET A 91 7.08 18.47 -15.78
C MET A 91 7.39 17.76 -14.48
N LEU A 92 8.60 17.96 -13.98
CA LEU A 92 9.10 17.41 -12.73
C LEU A 92 9.29 18.53 -11.71
N VAL A 93 8.83 18.31 -10.48
CA VAL A 93 9.09 19.21 -9.35
C VAL A 93 9.80 18.42 -8.26
N VAL A 94 11.08 18.72 -8.07
CA VAL A 94 11.97 18.07 -7.11
C VAL A 94 12.15 18.98 -5.90
N PHE A 95 11.93 18.43 -4.71
CA PHE A 95 11.99 19.20 -3.47
C PHE A 95 12.40 18.34 -2.29
N ASN A 96 12.91 19.01 -1.26
CA ASN A 96 13.13 18.42 0.05
C ASN A 96 11.78 18.35 0.80
N PRO A 97 11.27 17.16 1.15
CA PRO A 97 9.96 17.04 1.77
C PRO A 97 9.90 17.60 3.19
N ILE A 98 11.02 17.79 3.89
CA ILE A 98 11.04 18.31 5.26
C ILE A 98 10.99 19.84 5.27
N SER A 99 11.83 20.49 4.45
CA SER A 99 11.93 21.95 4.42
C SER A 99 11.02 22.63 3.39
N GLY A 100 10.52 21.90 2.40
CA GLY A 100 9.78 22.48 1.28
C GLY A 100 10.64 23.30 0.31
N LEU A 101 11.97 23.18 0.41
CA LEU A 101 12.88 23.83 -0.54
C LEU A 101 12.96 23.00 -1.82
N LEU A 102 12.88 23.68 -2.96
CA LEU A 102 13.13 23.06 -4.26
C LEU A 102 14.61 22.66 -4.38
N VAL A 103 14.87 21.47 -4.91
CA VAL A 103 16.22 20.86 -4.97
C VAL A 103 16.52 20.43 -6.40
N GLY A 104 17.78 20.61 -6.84
CA GLY A 104 18.25 20.18 -8.15
C GLY A 104 18.34 21.30 -9.18
N ASP A 105 18.64 20.91 -10.42
CA ASP A 105 18.90 21.84 -11.51
C ASP A 105 17.69 22.71 -11.85
N ARG A 106 17.96 23.90 -12.40
CA ARG A 106 16.94 24.91 -12.78
C ARG A 106 15.99 25.29 -11.63
N GLY A 107 16.45 25.18 -10.38
CA GLY A 107 15.65 25.53 -9.21
C GLY A 107 14.57 24.50 -8.88
N GLY A 108 14.78 23.22 -9.24
CA GLY A 108 13.93 22.09 -8.88
C GLY A 108 12.62 21.98 -9.66
N VAL A 109 12.35 22.86 -10.62
CA VAL A 109 11.24 22.72 -11.59
C VAL A 109 11.83 22.48 -12.97
N ILE A 110 11.58 21.31 -13.52
CA ILE A 110 12.24 20.81 -14.73
C ILE A 110 11.17 20.47 -15.77
N ASN A 111 11.21 21.15 -16.92
CA ASN A 111 10.46 20.73 -18.11
C ASN A 111 11.34 19.76 -18.91
N ILE A 112 10.83 18.56 -19.17
CA ILE A 112 11.58 17.49 -19.86
C ILE A 112 11.51 17.61 -21.38
N GLY A 113 10.55 18.37 -21.94
CA GLY A 113 10.46 18.64 -23.38
C GLY A 113 9.85 17.51 -24.22
N TYR A 114 9.18 16.53 -23.58
CA TYR A 114 8.46 15.46 -24.27
C TYR A 114 7.21 15.04 -23.49
N HIS A 115 6.27 14.37 -24.17
CA HIS A 115 5.02 13.90 -23.55
C HIS A 115 5.24 12.55 -22.85
N LEU A 116 4.88 12.46 -21.57
CA LEU A 116 5.03 11.23 -20.78
C LEU A 116 3.91 10.23 -21.02
N ALA A 117 4.28 8.98 -21.28
CA ALA A 117 3.38 7.83 -21.30
C ALA A 117 3.33 7.13 -19.93
N GLN A 118 4.49 6.92 -19.28
CA GLN A 118 4.59 6.24 -18.00
C GLN A 118 5.79 6.71 -17.20
N VAL A 119 5.68 6.56 -15.88
CA VAL A 119 6.71 6.92 -14.91
C VAL A 119 6.84 5.79 -13.90
N VAL A 120 8.06 5.32 -13.67
CA VAL A 120 8.36 4.25 -12.72
C VAL A 120 9.56 4.62 -11.87
N VAL A 121 9.47 4.43 -10.55
CA VAL A 121 10.62 4.57 -9.65
C VAL A 121 11.34 3.24 -9.60
N LEU A 122 12.67 3.25 -9.82
CA LEU A 122 13.46 2.03 -9.71
C LEU A 122 13.55 1.55 -8.25
N HIS A 123 13.59 0.23 -8.07
CA HIS A 123 13.69 -0.37 -6.74
C HIS A 123 15.08 -0.16 -6.12
N HIS A 124 16.12 -0.23 -6.96
CA HIS A 124 17.51 -0.04 -6.57
C HIS A 124 17.86 1.45 -6.51
N ALA A 125 18.63 1.82 -5.50
CA ALA A 125 19.15 3.17 -5.34
C ALA A 125 20.56 3.27 -5.93
N ASP A 126 20.98 4.50 -6.22
CA ASP A 126 22.37 4.81 -6.55
C ASP A 126 23.28 4.78 -5.30
N GLU A 127 24.55 5.13 -5.49
CA GLU A 127 25.55 5.21 -4.41
C GLU A 127 25.21 6.24 -3.33
N GLN A 128 24.32 7.19 -3.63
CA GLN A 128 23.83 8.22 -2.71
C GLN A 128 22.46 7.89 -2.11
N TYR A 129 22.02 6.63 -2.23
CA TYR A 129 20.73 6.13 -1.77
C TYR A 129 19.52 6.85 -2.41
N LEU A 130 19.70 7.47 -3.57
CA LEU A 130 18.63 8.06 -4.36
C LEU A 130 18.07 7.01 -5.31
N LYS A 131 16.74 6.81 -5.30
CA LYS A 131 16.06 5.96 -6.29
C LYS A 131 15.77 6.75 -7.57
N PRO A 132 16.36 6.38 -8.71
CA PRO A 132 16.09 7.05 -9.97
C PRO A 132 14.67 6.79 -10.47
N LEU A 133 14.18 7.68 -11.32
CA LEU A 133 12.94 7.52 -12.07
C LEU A 133 13.26 7.17 -13.52
N LEU A 134 12.56 6.17 -14.01
CA LEU A 134 12.47 5.84 -15.42
C LEU A 134 11.22 6.51 -15.99
N LEU A 135 11.43 7.36 -16.99
CA LEU A 135 10.41 8.12 -17.70
C LEU A 135 10.27 7.53 -19.09
N VAL A 136 9.07 7.14 -19.49
CA VAL A 136 8.81 6.64 -20.84
C VAL A 136 8.02 7.70 -21.60
N ASP A 137 8.55 8.14 -22.73
CA ASP A 137 7.87 9.10 -23.59
C ASP A 137 6.73 8.45 -24.40
N SER A 138 5.94 9.27 -25.09
CA SER A 138 4.82 8.83 -25.91
C SER A 138 5.25 8.08 -27.18
N SER A 139 6.52 8.18 -27.55
CA SER A 139 7.15 7.45 -28.66
C SER A 139 7.84 6.16 -28.18
N LEU A 140 7.65 5.76 -26.92
CA LEU A 140 8.25 4.59 -26.28
C LEU A 140 9.78 4.66 -26.11
N ASN A 141 10.37 5.86 -26.06
CA ASN A 141 11.76 5.99 -25.66
C ASN A 141 11.88 6.13 -24.14
N PRO A 142 12.73 5.31 -23.50
CA PRO A 142 13.04 5.42 -22.08
C PRO A 142 14.07 6.53 -21.81
N HIS A 143 13.83 7.31 -20.76
CA HIS A 143 14.70 8.38 -20.27
C HIS A 143 14.91 8.23 -18.75
N MET A 144 16.08 8.58 -18.24
CA MET A 144 16.40 8.46 -16.82
C MET A 144 16.45 9.81 -16.12
N PHE A 145 15.91 9.86 -14.90
CA PHE A 145 15.98 11.03 -14.05
C PHE A 145 16.39 10.67 -12.60
N PRO A 146 17.49 11.23 -12.06
CA PRO A 146 18.54 11.97 -12.79
C PRO A 146 19.27 11.10 -13.81
N GLU A 147 20.02 11.72 -14.73
CA GLU A 147 20.79 11.02 -15.78
C GLU A 147 21.80 10.01 -15.18
N SER A 148 22.37 10.32 -14.01
CA SER A 148 23.27 9.40 -13.27
C SER A 148 22.64 8.04 -12.94
N GLY A 149 21.30 8.00 -12.86
CA GLY A 149 20.52 6.79 -12.59
C GLY A 149 20.58 5.76 -13.71
N GLU A 150 21.05 6.13 -14.90
CA GLU A 150 21.27 5.19 -16.01
C GLU A 150 22.22 4.05 -15.62
N SER A 151 23.27 4.36 -14.86
CA SER A 151 24.21 3.36 -14.35
C SER A 151 23.55 2.29 -13.49
N VAL A 152 22.53 2.68 -12.71
CA VAL A 152 21.75 1.76 -11.86
C VAL A 152 20.84 0.90 -12.73
N LEU A 153 20.20 1.50 -13.73
CA LEU A 153 19.35 0.77 -14.67
C LEU A 153 20.14 -0.29 -15.43
N LEU A 154 21.30 0.08 -15.99
CA LEU A 154 22.14 -0.80 -16.80
C LEU A 154 22.63 -2.02 -15.99
N LYS A 155 22.90 -1.87 -14.68
CA LYS A 155 23.24 -2.98 -13.79
C LYS A 155 22.08 -3.98 -13.59
N HIS A 156 20.84 -3.54 -13.77
CA HIS A 156 19.62 -4.32 -13.50
C HIS A 156 18.71 -4.45 -14.73
N LYS A 157 19.23 -4.21 -15.93
CA LYS A 157 18.44 -4.14 -17.16
C LYS A 157 17.79 -5.47 -17.54
N ASP A 158 18.42 -6.60 -17.21
CA ASP A 158 17.90 -7.94 -17.49
C ASP A 158 16.68 -8.32 -16.63
N VAL A 159 16.49 -7.62 -15.50
CA VAL A 159 15.41 -7.90 -14.53
C VAL A 159 14.38 -6.78 -14.42
N THR A 160 14.52 -5.72 -15.23
CA THR A 160 13.60 -4.58 -15.23
C THR A 160 12.60 -4.72 -16.36
N PHE A 161 11.32 -4.87 -15.99
CA PHE A 161 10.20 -5.00 -16.91
C PHE A 161 9.20 -3.86 -16.70
N LEU A 162 8.55 -3.47 -17.79
CA LEU A 162 7.51 -2.45 -17.81
C LEU A 162 6.28 -3.01 -18.49
N HIS A 163 5.12 -2.47 -18.14
CA HIS A 163 3.87 -2.77 -18.83
C HIS A 163 3.13 -1.47 -19.14
N LEU A 164 2.61 -1.39 -20.35
CA LEU A 164 1.83 -0.26 -20.85
C LEU A 164 0.50 -0.77 -21.39
N ALA A 165 -0.57 -0.07 -21.02
CA ALA A 165 -1.88 -0.27 -21.63
C ALA A 165 -2.21 0.94 -22.49
N LEU A 166 -2.60 0.67 -23.74
CA LEU A 166 -3.00 1.74 -24.65
C LEU A 166 -4.39 2.26 -24.22
N PRO A 167 -4.57 3.57 -24.00
CA PRO A 167 -5.84 4.14 -23.55
C PRO A 167 -7.00 3.78 -24.49
N GLY A 168 -8.12 3.34 -23.92
CA GLY A 168 -9.31 2.95 -24.69
C GLY A 168 -9.19 1.64 -25.47
N SER A 169 -8.04 0.97 -25.40
CA SER A 169 -7.84 -0.36 -25.98
C SER A 169 -8.02 -1.45 -24.94
N ASN A 170 -8.11 -2.69 -25.42
CA ASN A 170 -8.07 -3.89 -24.62
C ASN A 170 -6.68 -4.57 -24.64
N VAL A 171 -5.65 -3.89 -25.13
CA VAL A 171 -4.32 -4.44 -25.36
C VAL A 171 -3.37 -3.99 -24.26
N LEU A 172 -2.71 -4.97 -23.64
CA LEU A 172 -1.63 -4.76 -22.68
C LEU A 172 -0.32 -5.28 -23.29
N THR A 173 0.71 -4.45 -23.25
CA THR A 173 2.04 -4.73 -23.81
C THR A 173 3.09 -4.68 -22.71
N GLY A 174 3.98 -5.67 -22.68
CA GLY A 174 5.13 -5.73 -21.79
C GLY A 174 6.43 -5.43 -22.52
N TYR A 175 7.29 -4.64 -21.89
CA TYR A 175 8.58 -4.21 -22.41
C TYR A 175 9.71 -4.62 -21.46
N SER A 176 10.89 -4.88 -22.03
CA SER A 176 12.14 -5.10 -21.32
C SER A 176 13.21 -4.09 -21.75
N LEU A 177 14.08 -3.75 -20.80
CA LEU A 177 15.23 -2.86 -21.01
C LEU A 177 16.54 -3.64 -21.27
N ARG A 178 16.48 -4.97 -21.42
CA ARG A 178 17.64 -5.86 -21.56
C ARG A 178 18.65 -5.43 -22.62
N PHE A 179 18.18 -4.92 -23.75
CA PHE A 179 19.01 -4.49 -24.88
C PHE A 179 19.45 -3.03 -24.80
N SER A 180 19.25 -2.36 -23.66
CA SER A 180 19.76 -1.02 -23.43
C SER A 180 21.28 -1.00 -23.36
N GLU A 181 21.88 0.01 -23.98
CA GLU A 181 23.32 0.30 -23.99
C GLU A 181 23.60 1.66 -23.33
N PRO A 182 24.84 1.92 -22.87
CA PRO A 182 25.21 3.22 -22.32
C PRO A 182 24.96 4.36 -23.32
N GLY A 183 24.17 5.35 -22.92
CA GLY A 183 23.74 6.48 -23.73
C GLY A 183 22.63 6.18 -24.74
N ALA A 184 22.19 4.92 -24.84
CA ALA A 184 21.17 4.47 -25.79
C ALA A 184 20.24 3.45 -25.10
N LEU A 185 19.35 3.97 -24.25
CA LEU A 185 18.32 3.16 -23.61
C LEU A 185 17.23 2.78 -24.62
N THR A 186 16.86 1.50 -24.65
CA THR A 186 15.88 0.97 -25.60
C THR A 186 14.85 0.10 -24.90
N LEU A 187 13.57 0.32 -25.22
CA LEU A 187 12.47 -0.55 -24.81
C LEU A 187 12.19 -1.57 -25.90
N THR A 188 12.27 -2.84 -25.52
CA THR A 188 11.99 -3.97 -26.43
C THR A 188 10.70 -4.66 -26.01
N GLU A 189 9.75 -4.81 -26.93
CA GLU A 189 8.50 -5.52 -26.68
C GLU A 189 8.80 -7.00 -26.44
N VAL A 190 8.31 -7.54 -25.33
CA VAL A 190 8.50 -8.95 -24.94
C VAL A 190 7.23 -9.75 -25.17
N TRP A 191 6.09 -9.18 -24.82
CA TRP A 191 4.79 -9.82 -24.95
C TRP A 191 3.69 -8.79 -25.18
N LYS A 192 2.62 -9.25 -25.80
CA LYS A 192 1.43 -8.46 -26.09
C LYS A 192 0.20 -9.34 -25.95
N VAL A 193 -0.71 -8.96 -25.06
CA VAL A 193 -1.95 -9.68 -24.81
C VAL A 193 -3.14 -8.78 -25.10
N SER A 194 -4.10 -9.30 -25.86
CA SER A 194 -5.41 -8.66 -26.04
C SER A 194 -6.38 -9.30 -25.06
N LEU A 195 -6.81 -8.51 -24.07
CA LEU A 195 -7.78 -8.93 -23.07
C LEU A 195 -9.19 -8.82 -23.66
N GLY A 196 -10.04 -9.82 -23.42
CA GLY A 196 -11.44 -9.76 -23.86
C GLY A 196 -12.27 -8.76 -23.05
N GLY A 197 -13.54 -8.56 -23.41
CA GLY A 197 -14.51 -7.91 -22.52
C GLY A 197 -14.56 -6.38 -22.53
N GLY A 198 -13.87 -5.72 -23.46
CA GLY A 198 -13.91 -4.26 -23.66
C GLY A 198 -12.60 -3.55 -23.31
N PRO A 199 -12.57 -2.21 -23.34
CA PRO A 199 -11.38 -1.44 -22.98
C PRO A 199 -10.91 -1.67 -21.54
N ILE A 200 -9.60 -1.58 -21.33
CA ILE A 200 -8.98 -1.60 -20.00
C ILE A 200 -9.35 -0.30 -19.27
N THR A 201 -9.94 -0.43 -18.09
CA THR A 201 -10.36 0.72 -17.27
C THR A 201 -9.49 0.95 -16.05
N GLY A 202 -8.69 -0.05 -15.63
CA GLY A 202 -7.73 0.12 -14.55
C GLY A 202 -6.76 -1.05 -14.40
N ILE A 203 -5.57 -0.75 -13.90
CA ILE A 203 -4.50 -1.70 -13.58
C ILE A 203 -4.07 -1.45 -12.13
N TYR A 204 -4.09 -2.49 -11.31
CA TYR A 204 -3.83 -2.42 -9.87
C TYR A 204 -2.75 -3.43 -9.48
N GLY A 205 -1.55 -2.91 -9.22
CA GLY A 205 -0.44 -3.67 -8.65
C GLY A 205 -0.46 -3.70 -7.13
N LYS A 206 0.41 -4.51 -6.53
CA LYS A 206 0.69 -4.50 -5.10
C LYS A 206 1.49 -3.27 -4.70
N LEU A 207 1.48 -2.93 -3.42
CA LEU A 207 2.36 -1.91 -2.89
C LEU A 207 3.80 -2.44 -2.88
N ALA A 208 4.72 -1.74 -3.54
CA ALA A 208 6.13 -2.15 -3.60
C ALA A 208 6.84 -2.23 -2.23
N SER A 209 6.30 -1.55 -1.22
CA SER A 209 6.81 -1.57 0.17
C SER A 209 6.15 -2.63 1.05
N GLU A 210 5.18 -3.39 0.53
CA GLU A 210 4.47 -4.42 1.27
C GLU A 210 5.40 -5.60 1.58
N LYS A 211 5.28 -6.15 2.79
CA LYS A 211 5.96 -7.37 3.20
C LYS A 211 4.96 -8.42 3.64
N VAL A 212 5.27 -9.68 3.32
CA VAL A 212 4.48 -10.85 3.71
C VAL A 212 5.26 -11.61 4.78
N HIS A 213 4.71 -11.66 6.01
CA HIS A 213 5.39 -12.33 7.12
C HIS A 213 5.29 -13.86 7.05
N SER A 214 4.10 -14.39 6.73
CA SER A 214 3.86 -15.83 6.65
C SER A 214 3.62 -16.27 5.21
N PRO A 215 4.44 -17.17 4.65
CA PRO A 215 4.30 -17.67 3.28
C PRO A 215 3.19 -18.72 3.13
N GLY A 216 2.68 -19.26 4.24
CA GLY A 216 1.64 -20.28 4.22
C GLY A 216 0.64 -20.09 5.35
N ARG A 217 -0.45 -20.86 5.27
CA ARG A 217 -1.49 -20.97 6.27
C ARG A 217 -1.56 -22.40 6.78
N VAL A 218 -1.64 -22.57 8.10
CA VAL A 218 -1.77 -23.90 8.70
C VAL A 218 -3.22 -24.36 8.60
N LEU A 219 -3.42 -25.58 8.10
CA LEU A 219 -4.71 -26.24 7.98
C LEU A 219 -5.03 -27.07 9.25
N ALA A 220 -6.27 -27.54 9.37
CA ALA A 220 -6.72 -28.33 10.52
C ALA A 220 -5.89 -29.62 10.72
N ASP A 221 -5.53 -30.29 9.62
CA ASP A 221 -4.69 -31.49 9.62
C ASP A 221 -3.20 -31.21 9.90
N ARG A 222 -2.86 -29.97 10.30
CA ARG A 222 -1.50 -29.46 10.52
C ARG A 222 -0.63 -29.39 9.27
N SER A 223 -1.20 -29.62 8.09
CA SER A 223 -0.51 -29.34 6.83
C SER A 223 -0.46 -27.83 6.58
N VAL A 224 0.39 -27.41 5.64
CA VAL A 224 0.57 -26.00 5.28
C VAL A 224 0.07 -25.78 3.87
N LEU A 225 -0.88 -24.86 3.72
CA LEU A 225 -1.34 -24.35 2.45
C LEU A 225 -0.50 -23.12 2.09
N TYR A 226 0.38 -23.26 1.10
CA TYR A 226 1.28 -22.20 0.65
C TYR A 226 0.54 -21.16 -0.17
N LYS A 227 0.75 -19.89 0.17
CA LYS A 227 0.18 -18.74 -0.52
C LYS A 227 0.91 -18.52 -1.85
N TYR A 228 0.17 -18.19 -2.90
CA TYR A 228 0.77 -17.76 -4.16
C TYR A 228 1.10 -16.26 -4.10
N VAL A 229 2.36 -15.93 -3.81
CA VAL A 229 2.81 -14.55 -3.59
C VAL A 229 3.68 -14.07 -4.75
N ASN A 230 3.06 -13.83 -5.90
CA ASN A 230 3.76 -13.25 -7.05
C ASN A 230 3.89 -11.71 -6.91
N PRO A 231 5.10 -11.13 -6.76
CA PRO A 231 5.28 -9.68 -6.62
C PRO A 231 4.92 -8.89 -7.90
N ASN A 232 4.95 -9.55 -9.06
CA ASN A 232 4.70 -8.98 -10.38
C ASN A 232 3.24 -9.20 -10.83
N LEU A 233 2.36 -9.64 -9.93
CA LEU A 233 0.96 -9.83 -10.25
C LEU A 233 0.24 -8.48 -10.26
N ALA A 234 -0.46 -8.19 -11.35
CA ALA A 234 -1.35 -7.05 -11.47
C ALA A 234 -2.78 -7.50 -11.74
N VAL A 235 -3.73 -6.76 -11.17
CA VAL A 235 -5.15 -6.93 -11.46
C VAL A 235 -5.53 -5.96 -12.57
N VAL A 236 -5.99 -6.48 -13.70
CA VAL A 236 -6.42 -5.67 -14.86
C VAL A 236 -7.92 -5.79 -15.00
N ILE A 237 -8.64 -4.66 -15.03
CA ILE A 237 -10.07 -4.63 -15.30
C ILE A 237 -10.32 -4.24 -16.75
N THR A 238 -11.20 -5.00 -17.40
CA THR A 238 -11.88 -4.59 -18.63
C THR A 238 -13.36 -4.35 -18.36
N GLN A 239 -13.93 -3.33 -18.99
CA GLN A 239 -15.37 -3.09 -18.95
C GLN A 239 -15.90 -2.92 -20.36
N GLY A 240 -17.03 -3.57 -20.63
CA GLY A 240 -17.66 -3.58 -21.93
C GLY A 240 -19.17 -3.54 -21.80
N TYR A 241 -19.81 -3.24 -22.94
CA TYR A 241 -21.25 -3.30 -23.08
C TYR A 241 -21.59 -4.29 -24.17
N ASP A 242 -22.42 -5.27 -23.84
CA ASP A 242 -23.01 -6.20 -24.79
C ASP A 242 -24.54 -6.06 -24.73
N HIS A 243 -25.19 -6.06 -25.90
CA HIS A 243 -26.64 -5.91 -25.98
C HIS A 243 -27.40 -7.03 -25.24
N ILE A 244 -26.81 -8.22 -25.13
CA ILE A 244 -27.43 -9.38 -24.48
C ILE A 244 -27.11 -9.38 -22.97
N THR A 245 -25.83 -9.28 -22.62
CA THR A 245 -25.38 -9.39 -21.22
C THR A 245 -25.33 -8.05 -20.46
N LYS A 246 -25.68 -6.96 -21.13
CA LYS A 246 -25.60 -5.55 -20.67
C LYS A 246 -24.16 -5.19 -20.31
N ASN A 247 -23.96 -4.39 -19.26
CA ASN A 247 -22.63 -4.06 -18.76
C ASN A 247 -21.93 -5.33 -18.25
N THR A 248 -20.74 -5.58 -18.78
CA THR A 248 -19.86 -6.67 -18.36
C THR A 248 -18.56 -6.12 -17.81
N MET A 249 -18.05 -6.74 -16.76
CA MET A 249 -16.74 -6.44 -16.20
C MET A 249 -15.96 -7.74 -16.12
N THR A 250 -14.73 -7.76 -16.66
CA THR A 250 -13.85 -8.92 -16.50
C THR A 250 -12.57 -8.48 -15.79
N LEU A 251 -12.28 -9.17 -14.69
CA LEU A 251 -11.05 -9.03 -13.91
C LEU A 251 -10.06 -10.09 -14.37
N TYR A 252 -8.86 -9.66 -14.73
CA TYR A 252 -7.75 -10.53 -15.12
C TYR A 252 -6.62 -10.41 -14.10
N LEU A 253 -6.10 -11.55 -13.66
CA LEU A 253 -4.87 -11.63 -12.87
C LEU A 253 -3.73 -11.90 -13.84
N VAL A 254 -2.90 -10.89 -14.12
CA VAL A 254 -1.87 -10.93 -15.15
C VAL A 254 -0.50 -10.80 -14.51
N ASP A 255 0.43 -11.68 -14.86
CA ASP A 255 1.84 -11.50 -14.53
C ASP A 255 2.44 -10.43 -15.46
N THR A 256 2.91 -9.31 -14.91
CA THR A 256 3.41 -8.18 -15.70
C THR A 256 4.80 -8.40 -16.29
N VAL A 257 5.48 -9.49 -15.97
CA VAL A 257 6.78 -9.86 -16.55
C VAL A 257 6.59 -10.74 -17.78
N THR A 258 5.74 -11.77 -17.70
CA THR A 258 5.53 -12.74 -18.79
C THR A 258 4.30 -12.46 -19.65
N GLY A 259 3.35 -11.65 -19.18
CA GLY A 259 2.07 -11.42 -19.84
C GLY A 259 1.07 -12.57 -19.67
N ALA A 260 1.42 -13.58 -18.87
CA ALA A 260 0.56 -14.73 -18.63
C ALA A 260 -0.69 -14.30 -17.85
N VAL A 261 -1.87 -14.63 -18.38
CA VAL A 261 -3.14 -14.51 -17.66
C VAL A 261 -3.26 -15.73 -16.77
N ILE A 262 -3.07 -15.53 -15.47
CA ILE A 262 -3.12 -16.58 -14.46
C ILE A 262 -4.56 -17.04 -14.29
N GLU A 263 -5.46 -16.09 -14.09
CA GLU A 263 -6.88 -16.34 -13.84
C GLU A 263 -7.74 -15.19 -14.36
N SER A 264 -9.01 -15.50 -14.64
CA SER A 264 -9.98 -14.49 -15.07
C SER A 264 -11.36 -14.70 -14.46
N VAL A 265 -11.99 -13.61 -14.02
CA VAL A 265 -13.32 -13.62 -13.41
C VAL A 265 -14.19 -12.60 -14.13
N SER A 266 -15.25 -13.09 -14.80
CA SER A 266 -16.18 -12.26 -15.55
C SER A 266 -17.51 -12.11 -14.83
N HIS A 267 -17.97 -10.86 -14.72
CA HIS A 267 -19.24 -10.45 -14.13
C HIS A 267 -20.13 -9.85 -15.20
N LYS A 268 -21.41 -10.25 -15.19
CA LYS A 268 -22.44 -9.77 -16.12
C LYS A 268 -23.47 -8.94 -15.37
N LYS A 269 -24.05 -7.93 -16.02
CA LYS A 269 -25.03 -7.00 -15.43
C LYS A 269 -24.48 -6.33 -14.17
N VAL A 270 -23.30 -5.73 -14.31
CA VAL A 270 -22.64 -5.01 -13.20
C VAL A 270 -22.30 -3.59 -13.61
N SER A 271 -22.41 -2.67 -12.67
CA SER A 271 -22.03 -1.27 -12.86
C SER A 271 -20.94 -0.85 -11.88
N GLY A 272 -20.21 0.20 -12.25
CA GLY A 272 -19.23 0.87 -11.38
C GLY A 272 -19.90 1.84 -10.39
N PRO A 273 -19.11 2.47 -9.50
CA PRO A 273 -17.64 2.44 -9.45
C PRO A 273 -17.09 1.13 -8.89
N ILE A 274 -15.93 0.70 -9.41
CA ILE A 274 -15.21 -0.49 -8.94
C ILE A 274 -14.03 -0.03 -8.10
N HIS A 275 -13.88 -0.65 -6.93
CA HIS A 275 -12.70 -0.45 -6.08
C HIS A 275 -12.01 -1.79 -5.90
N ILE A 276 -10.70 -1.82 -6.17
CA ILE A 276 -9.84 -2.99 -5.99
C ILE A 276 -8.85 -2.70 -4.86
N VAL A 277 -8.65 -3.71 -4.01
CA VAL A 277 -7.58 -3.79 -3.03
C VAL A 277 -6.82 -5.09 -3.29
N HIS A 278 -5.55 -4.96 -3.67
CA HIS A 278 -4.64 -6.08 -3.93
C HIS A 278 -3.52 -6.06 -2.87
N SER A 279 -3.35 -7.18 -2.17
CA SER A 279 -2.36 -7.33 -1.09
C SER A 279 -1.98 -8.81 -0.94
N GLU A 280 -0.75 -9.09 -0.56
CA GLU A 280 -0.19 -10.44 -0.36
C GLU A 280 -0.53 -11.44 -1.49
N ASN A 281 -1.48 -12.36 -1.25
CA ASN A 281 -1.97 -13.38 -2.18
C ASN A 281 -3.47 -13.22 -2.48
N TRP A 282 -4.06 -12.07 -2.18
CA TRP A 282 -5.50 -11.88 -2.21
C TRP A 282 -5.91 -10.57 -2.88
N VAL A 283 -7.09 -10.60 -3.48
CA VAL A 283 -7.71 -9.46 -4.15
C VAL A 283 -9.12 -9.33 -3.63
N VAL A 284 -9.45 -8.16 -3.09
CA VAL A 284 -10.82 -7.81 -2.70
C VAL A 284 -11.30 -6.68 -3.59
N TYR A 285 -12.48 -6.84 -4.18
CA TYR A 285 -13.06 -5.80 -5.01
C TYR A 285 -14.55 -5.65 -4.78
N THR A 286 -15.04 -4.44 -5.00
CA THR A 286 -16.44 -4.06 -4.85
C THR A 286 -17.07 -3.74 -6.18
N LEU A 287 -18.34 -4.09 -6.34
CA LEU A 287 -19.13 -3.83 -7.54
C LEU A 287 -20.59 -3.58 -7.17
N PHE A 288 -21.34 -2.98 -8.10
CA PHE A 288 -22.80 -2.93 -8.02
C PHE A 288 -23.40 -3.95 -8.98
N ASN A 289 -24.27 -4.82 -8.45
CA ASN A 289 -24.93 -5.84 -9.24
C ASN A 289 -26.28 -5.32 -9.74
N ASP A 290 -26.40 -5.06 -11.05
CA ASP A 290 -27.63 -4.50 -11.65
C ASP A 290 -28.79 -5.50 -11.65
N LYS A 291 -28.49 -6.82 -11.66
CA LYS A 291 -29.52 -7.86 -11.63
C LYS A 291 -30.23 -7.90 -10.29
N PHE A 292 -29.48 -7.83 -9.19
CA PHE A 292 -30.01 -7.91 -7.83
C PHE A 292 -30.14 -6.56 -7.13
N ARG A 293 -29.70 -5.47 -7.78
CA ARG A 293 -29.72 -4.08 -7.28
C ARG A 293 -29.07 -3.92 -5.90
N ARG A 294 -27.89 -4.50 -5.74
CA ARG A 294 -27.16 -4.49 -4.46
C ARG A 294 -25.66 -4.33 -4.66
N PHE A 295 -24.99 -3.84 -3.63
CA PHE A 295 -23.53 -3.78 -3.59
C PHE A 295 -22.97 -5.13 -3.18
N GLU A 296 -21.94 -5.59 -3.89
CA GLU A 296 -21.26 -6.85 -3.61
C GLU A 296 -19.77 -6.59 -3.41
N VAL A 297 -19.17 -7.35 -2.50
CA VAL A 297 -17.72 -7.42 -2.33
C VAL A 297 -17.29 -8.86 -2.58
N THR A 298 -16.34 -9.05 -3.48
CA THR A 298 -15.79 -10.37 -3.81
C THR A 298 -14.36 -10.44 -3.33
N SER A 299 -14.04 -11.52 -2.61
CA SER A 299 -12.67 -11.85 -2.21
C SER A 299 -12.15 -13.01 -3.06
N LEU A 300 -10.93 -12.86 -3.54
CA LEU A 300 -10.13 -13.86 -4.24
C LEU A 300 -8.89 -14.14 -3.40
N GLU A 301 -8.51 -15.40 -3.25
CA GLU A 301 -7.23 -15.81 -2.66
C GLU A 301 -6.55 -16.85 -3.55
N LEU A 302 -5.25 -16.68 -3.76
CA LEU A 302 -4.44 -17.56 -4.59
C LEU A 302 -3.48 -18.40 -3.73
N TYR A 303 -3.40 -19.69 -4.03
CA TYR A 303 -2.59 -20.66 -3.32
C TYR A 303 -1.75 -21.51 -4.28
N GLU A 304 -0.52 -21.86 -3.90
CA GLU A 304 0.30 -22.83 -4.64
C GLU A 304 -0.16 -24.27 -4.40
N GLY A 305 -0.75 -24.53 -3.23
CA GLY A 305 -1.16 -25.84 -2.76
C GLY A 305 -0.39 -26.28 -1.52
N LEU A 306 -0.23 -27.59 -1.34
CA LEU A 306 0.47 -28.19 -0.19
C LEU A 306 2.00 -28.27 -0.38
N MET A 307 2.47 -28.06 -1.60
CA MET A 307 3.89 -28.04 -1.94
C MET A 307 4.26 -26.66 -2.47
N GLN A 308 5.38 -26.13 -1.99
CA GLN A 308 5.93 -24.87 -2.46
C GLN A 308 6.83 -25.12 -3.68
N ALA A 309 6.68 -24.34 -4.74
CA ALA A 309 7.49 -24.51 -5.94
C ALA A 309 8.96 -24.15 -5.70
N ASN A 310 9.21 -23.01 -5.04
CA ASN A 310 10.53 -22.59 -4.62
C ASN A 310 10.43 -21.76 -3.33
N ALA A 311 11.16 -22.19 -2.29
CA ALA A 311 11.16 -21.53 -1.00
C ALA A 311 12.12 -20.33 -0.90
N THR A 312 13.10 -20.23 -1.80
CA THR A 312 14.18 -19.22 -1.70
C THR A 312 13.92 -17.98 -2.53
N ALA A 313 13.41 -18.15 -3.75
CA ALA A 313 13.19 -17.06 -4.68
C ALA A 313 11.98 -17.30 -5.56
N PHE A 314 11.29 -16.20 -5.90
CA PHE A 314 10.24 -16.17 -6.90
C PHE A 314 10.79 -15.57 -8.20
N SER A 315 10.53 -16.22 -9.34
CA SER A 315 10.86 -15.70 -10.68
C SER A 315 9.66 -15.89 -11.58
N SER A 316 9.13 -14.88 -12.26
CA SER A 316 7.98 -15.06 -13.15
C SER A 316 8.22 -16.04 -14.32
N PHE A 317 9.49 -16.33 -14.65
CA PHE A 317 9.89 -17.23 -15.75
C PHE A 317 10.07 -18.70 -15.34
N SER A 318 10.18 -19.02 -14.05
CA SER A 318 10.14 -20.44 -13.66
C SER A 318 8.75 -20.99 -14.02
N GLY A 319 8.68 -22.21 -14.55
CA GLY A 319 7.40 -22.85 -14.84
C GLY A 319 6.66 -23.10 -13.53
N HIS A 320 5.65 -22.28 -13.21
CA HIS A 320 4.82 -22.49 -12.03
C HIS A 320 3.61 -23.33 -12.40
N SER A 321 3.14 -24.12 -11.44
CA SER A 321 1.77 -24.61 -11.44
C SER A 321 0.81 -23.41 -11.43
N THR A 322 -0.30 -23.55 -12.17
CA THR A 322 -1.42 -22.60 -12.08
C THR A 322 -1.92 -22.58 -10.63
N PRO A 323 -1.97 -21.43 -9.96
CA PRO A 323 -2.37 -21.36 -8.56
C PRO A 323 -3.85 -21.74 -8.40
N LEU A 324 -4.16 -22.32 -7.25
CA LEU A 324 -5.52 -22.62 -6.81
C LEU A 324 -6.21 -21.30 -6.42
N LEU A 325 -7.29 -20.98 -7.09
CA LEU A 325 -8.10 -19.78 -6.82
C LEU A 325 -9.31 -20.14 -5.95
N GLU A 326 -9.30 -19.64 -4.72
CA GLU A 326 -10.47 -19.63 -3.85
C GLU A 326 -11.19 -18.30 -3.98
N ARG A 327 -12.52 -18.34 -4.14
CA ARG A 327 -13.31 -17.11 -4.31
C ARG A 327 -14.66 -17.18 -3.59
N GLN A 328 -15.04 -16.06 -3.00
CA GLN A 328 -16.34 -15.91 -2.36
C GLN A 328 -16.85 -14.48 -2.50
N ALA A 329 -18.14 -14.35 -2.78
CA ALA A 329 -18.84 -13.07 -2.85
C ALA A 329 -19.66 -12.83 -1.58
N TYR A 330 -19.76 -11.57 -1.19
CA TYR A 330 -20.52 -11.10 -0.04
C TYR A 330 -21.35 -9.87 -0.44
N ILE A 331 -22.38 -9.58 0.33
CA ILE A 331 -23.30 -8.46 0.10
C ILE A 331 -22.94 -7.35 1.08
N LEU A 332 -22.73 -6.15 0.55
CA LEU A 332 -22.56 -4.93 1.33
C LEU A 332 -23.89 -4.17 1.42
N PRO A 333 -24.28 -3.66 2.60
CA PRO A 333 -25.52 -2.93 2.77
C PRO A 333 -25.46 -1.51 2.17
N MET A 334 -24.27 -1.00 1.85
CA MET A 334 -24.05 0.35 1.33
C MET A 334 -22.91 0.36 0.31
N GLY A 335 -22.97 1.32 -0.62
CA GLY A 335 -21.93 1.53 -1.62
C GLY A 335 -20.63 2.09 -1.03
N VAL A 336 -19.54 1.83 -1.73
CA VAL A 336 -18.18 2.26 -1.39
C VAL A 336 -17.75 3.38 -2.34
N GLN A 337 -17.01 4.37 -1.85
CA GLN A 337 -16.40 5.46 -2.62
C GLN A 337 -14.88 5.29 -2.79
N ALA A 338 -14.22 4.63 -1.83
CA ALA A 338 -12.81 4.28 -1.88
C ALA A 338 -12.53 3.06 -0.99
N ALA A 339 -11.53 2.27 -1.35
CA ALA A 339 -11.08 1.15 -0.54
C ALA A 339 -9.55 1.13 -0.47
N ALA A 340 -9.02 0.73 0.68
CA ALA A 340 -7.59 0.49 0.91
C ALA A 340 -7.40 -0.61 1.96
N HIS A 341 -6.17 -1.08 2.16
CA HIS A 341 -5.85 -2.00 3.24
C HIS A 341 -4.82 -1.41 4.21
N THR A 342 -4.75 -1.99 5.40
CA THR A 342 -3.79 -1.60 6.43
C THR A 342 -2.38 -2.09 6.12
N THR A 343 -1.40 -1.21 6.33
CA THR A 343 0.02 -1.48 6.03
C THR A 343 0.87 -1.31 7.29
N THR A 344 1.79 -2.25 7.50
CA THR A 344 2.73 -2.30 8.62
C THR A 344 4.11 -2.74 8.13
N GLU A 345 5.16 -2.49 8.91
CA GLU A 345 6.55 -2.67 8.43
C GLU A 345 6.92 -4.12 8.18
N LYS A 346 6.36 -5.07 8.95
CA LYS A 346 6.65 -6.50 8.85
C LYS A 346 5.49 -7.32 8.30
N GLY A 347 4.27 -6.79 8.30
CA GLY A 347 3.08 -7.52 7.84
C GLY A 347 2.71 -8.69 8.75
N ILE A 348 2.96 -8.56 10.06
CA ILE A 348 2.61 -9.55 11.09
C ILE A 348 1.18 -9.30 11.59
N THR A 349 0.81 -8.03 11.79
CA THR A 349 -0.53 -7.69 12.28
C THR A 349 -1.61 -8.12 11.29
N THR A 350 -2.82 -8.32 11.78
CA THR A 350 -3.94 -8.74 10.92
C THR A 350 -4.26 -7.63 9.91
N LYS A 351 -4.44 -8.02 8.65
CA LYS A 351 -4.83 -7.07 7.59
C LYS A 351 -6.31 -6.73 7.73
N PHE A 352 -6.60 -5.44 7.74
CA PHE A 352 -7.95 -4.91 7.65
C PHE A 352 -8.12 -4.17 6.32
N ILE A 353 -9.34 -4.19 5.81
CA ILE A 353 -9.74 -3.43 4.63
C ILE A 353 -10.57 -2.26 5.12
N LEU A 354 -10.22 -1.07 4.65
CA LEU A 354 -10.89 0.18 4.96
C LEU A 354 -11.84 0.48 3.81
N PHE A 355 -13.14 0.52 4.10
CA PHE A 355 -14.17 0.92 3.14
C PHE A 355 -14.67 2.32 3.49
N ALA A 356 -14.43 3.27 2.61
CA ALA A 356 -15.10 4.58 2.64
C ALA A 356 -16.52 4.41 2.09
N LEU A 357 -17.51 4.53 2.95
CA LEU A 357 -18.91 4.35 2.59
C LEU A 357 -19.48 5.61 1.93
N GLN A 358 -20.53 5.45 1.13
CA GLN A 358 -21.25 6.58 0.54
C GLN A 358 -21.92 7.49 1.58
N SER A 359 -22.15 7.02 2.81
CA SER A 359 -22.61 7.84 3.94
C SER A 359 -21.54 8.82 4.48
N GLY A 360 -20.28 8.68 4.04
CA GLY A 360 -19.15 9.47 4.51
C GLY A 360 -18.44 8.89 5.73
N GLY A 361 -18.90 7.76 6.28
CA GLY A 361 -18.17 7.01 7.30
C GLY A 361 -17.10 6.12 6.67
N VAL A 362 -15.96 5.93 7.35
CA VAL A 362 -14.97 4.92 6.96
C VAL A 362 -15.02 3.77 7.95
N VAL A 363 -15.30 2.56 7.47
CA VAL A 363 -15.39 1.35 8.29
C VAL A 363 -14.18 0.45 8.03
N GLN A 364 -13.62 -0.13 9.08
CA GLN A 364 -12.57 -1.15 8.96
C GLN A 364 -13.19 -2.55 9.05
N MET A 365 -12.74 -3.47 8.20
CA MET A 365 -13.22 -4.85 8.19
C MET A 365 -12.04 -5.81 8.18
N SER A 366 -12.03 -6.78 9.09
CA SER A 366 -10.97 -7.79 9.13
C SER A 366 -11.01 -8.67 7.87
N LYS A 367 -9.83 -8.98 7.31
CA LYS A 367 -9.72 -9.91 6.19
C LYS A 367 -10.27 -11.31 6.51
N TRP A 368 -10.32 -11.70 7.78
CA TRP A 368 -10.91 -12.98 8.23
C TRP A 368 -12.42 -13.06 7.96
N ILE A 369 -13.12 -11.93 7.97
CA ILE A 369 -14.54 -11.86 7.61
C ILE A 369 -14.69 -12.06 6.08
N LEU A 370 -13.72 -11.61 5.29
CA LEU A 370 -13.72 -11.73 3.83
C LEU A 370 -12.90 -12.94 3.34
N ASP A 371 -12.70 -13.95 4.17
CA ASP A 371 -11.98 -15.17 3.80
C ASP A 371 -12.85 -16.03 2.84
N PRO A 372 -12.39 -16.37 1.63
CA PRO A 372 -13.20 -17.15 0.71
C PRO A 372 -13.40 -18.61 1.14
N ARG A 373 -12.58 -19.12 2.04
CA ARG A 373 -12.66 -20.51 2.53
C ARG A 373 -13.70 -20.70 3.64
N ARG A 374 -14.46 -19.66 3.99
CA ARG A 374 -15.53 -19.73 4.99
C ARG A 374 -16.56 -20.80 4.59
N PRO A 375 -16.75 -21.85 5.41
CA PRO A 375 -17.61 -22.96 5.05
C PRO A 375 -19.09 -22.57 5.13
N VAL A 376 -19.90 -23.02 4.17
CA VAL A 376 -21.36 -22.79 4.18
C VAL A 376 -22.04 -23.60 5.29
N THR A 377 -21.59 -24.83 5.52
CA THR A 377 -22.08 -25.75 6.55
C THR A 377 -20.91 -26.21 7.42
N GLY A 378 -21.11 -26.26 8.74
CA GLY A 378 -20.10 -26.53 9.78
C GLY A 378 -18.79 -27.16 9.30
N GLY A 379 -17.77 -26.33 9.09
CA GLY A 379 -16.43 -26.77 8.67
C GLY A 379 -15.54 -27.17 9.86
N PRO A 380 -14.29 -27.57 9.59
CA PRO A 380 -13.34 -28.01 10.60
C PRO A 380 -13.08 -26.87 11.61
N ARG A 381 -13.55 -27.05 12.85
CA ARG A 381 -13.45 -26.04 13.91
C ARG A 381 -12.02 -25.69 14.29
N GLU A 382 -11.08 -26.61 14.06
CA GLU A 382 -9.66 -26.45 14.39
C GLU A 382 -8.99 -25.31 13.61
N GLU A 383 -9.45 -25.00 12.40
CA GLU A 383 -8.90 -23.88 11.61
C GLU A 383 -9.46 -22.51 12.05
N GLY A 384 -10.48 -22.49 12.91
CA GLY A 384 -11.10 -21.24 13.39
C GLY A 384 -11.83 -20.44 12.30
N LEU A 385 -12.19 -21.07 11.18
CA LEU A 385 -12.93 -20.42 10.10
C LEU A 385 -14.36 -20.07 10.52
N LEU A 386 -14.76 -18.83 10.25
CA LEU A 386 -16.12 -18.36 10.47
C LEU A 386 -17.06 -18.98 9.45
N THR A 387 -18.25 -19.44 9.86
CA THR A 387 -19.29 -19.89 8.92
C THR A 387 -19.63 -18.79 7.93
N TYR A 388 -19.78 -19.14 6.66
CA TYR A 388 -20.13 -18.18 5.62
C TYR A 388 -21.51 -17.57 5.87
N ILE A 389 -21.54 -16.24 5.91
CA ILE A 389 -22.76 -15.44 5.96
C ILE A 389 -22.64 -14.43 4.83
N PRO A 390 -23.52 -14.46 3.81
CA PRO A 390 -23.40 -13.60 2.64
C PRO A 390 -23.55 -12.12 3.00
N GLU A 391 -24.44 -11.79 3.95
CA GLU A 391 -24.71 -10.41 4.34
C GLU A 391 -23.69 -9.92 5.37
N LEU A 392 -22.90 -8.92 4.97
CA LEU A 392 -21.95 -8.27 5.87
C LEU A 392 -22.66 -7.23 6.72
N ARG A 393 -22.40 -7.28 8.03
CA ARG A 393 -22.89 -6.28 8.97
C ARG A 393 -21.83 -5.20 9.12
N LEU A 394 -22.21 -3.94 8.92
CA LEU A 394 -21.34 -2.81 9.19
C LEU A 394 -21.58 -2.36 10.63
N SER A 395 -20.60 -2.63 11.49
CA SER A 395 -20.68 -2.27 12.89
C SER A 395 -20.32 -0.80 13.10
N PRO A 396 -21.14 0.02 13.77
CA PRO A 396 -20.77 1.40 14.11
C PRO A 396 -19.46 1.48 14.91
N GLN A 397 -19.17 0.47 15.74
CA GLN A 397 -17.93 0.36 16.52
C GLN A 397 -16.68 0.17 15.64
N GLU A 398 -16.85 -0.30 14.41
CA GLU A 398 -15.75 -0.45 13.44
C GLU A 398 -15.56 0.79 12.55
N THR A 399 -16.34 1.85 12.79
CA THR A 399 -16.21 3.11 12.03
C THR A 399 -15.06 3.96 12.59
N ILE A 400 -13.98 4.09 11.82
CA ILE A 400 -12.75 4.77 12.24
C ILE A 400 -12.88 6.30 12.24
N THR A 401 -13.90 6.84 11.57
CA THR A 401 -14.21 8.28 11.57
C THR A 401 -15.12 8.70 12.73
N TYR A 402 -15.54 7.77 13.59
CA TYR A 402 -16.43 8.03 14.73
C TYR A 402 -17.69 8.82 14.32
N ASN A 403 -17.80 10.07 14.75
CA ASN A 403 -18.90 11.00 14.46
C ASN A 403 -18.61 11.97 13.30
N HIS A 404 -17.42 11.90 12.68
CA HIS A 404 -17.07 12.71 11.53
C HIS A 404 -17.55 12.06 10.24
N THR A 405 -18.52 12.70 9.59
CA THR A 405 -18.98 12.33 8.24
C THR A 405 -18.15 13.06 7.20
N LEU A 406 -17.41 12.33 6.38
CA LEU A 406 -16.53 12.90 5.36
C LEU A 406 -17.23 12.93 3.99
N PRO A 407 -17.55 14.11 3.44
CA PRO A 407 -18.17 14.22 2.13
C PRO A 407 -17.18 13.91 1.00
N ARG A 408 -17.67 13.21 -0.04
CA ARG A 408 -16.95 12.96 -1.31
C ARG A 408 -15.52 12.44 -1.11
N ILE A 409 -15.40 11.28 -0.46
CA ILE A 409 -14.10 10.64 -0.27
C ILE A 409 -13.57 10.17 -1.64
N THR A 410 -12.33 10.52 -1.96
CA THR A 410 -11.69 10.17 -3.24
C THR A 410 -10.60 9.10 -3.12
N GLY A 411 -10.09 8.90 -1.91
CA GLY A 411 -9.05 7.92 -1.64
C GLY A 411 -8.71 7.81 -0.15
N ILE A 412 -8.04 6.70 0.16
CA ILE A 412 -7.49 6.41 1.48
C ILE A 412 -6.03 6.03 1.27
N HIS A 413 -5.13 6.64 2.05
CA HIS A 413 -3.71 6.31 2.06
C HIS A 413 -3.35 5.75 3.43
N THR A 414 -2.69 4.61 3.44
CA THR A 414 -2.20 3.96 4.66
C THR A 414 -0.68 3.96 4.71
N SER A 415 -0.11 4.18 5.88
CA SER A 415 1.35 4.17 6.09
C SER A 415 1.71 3.39 7.36
N PRO A 416 2.76 2.56 7.33
CA PRO A 416 3.24 1.85 8.51
C PRO A 416 3.83 2.82 9.54
N THR A 417 3.79 2.47 10.82
CA THR A 417 4.53 3.20 11.88
C THR A 417 5.77 2.41 12.31
N GLY A 418 6.53 2.92 13.29
CA GLY A 418 7.60 2.12 13.91
C GLY A 418 7.06 0.98 14.79
N LEU A 419 5.76 1.00 15.11
CA LEU A 419 5.05 -0.08 15.76
C LEU A 419 4.40 -0.99 14.71
N GLU A 420 4.49 -2.30 14.91
CA GLU A 420 3.84 -3.28 14.06
C GLU A 420 2.34 -3.37 14.34
N SER A 421 1.90 -2.96 15.54
CA SER A 421 0.48 -2.93 15.88
C SER A 421 -0.30 -1.75 15.27
N ALA A 422 0.39 -0.73 14.76
CA ALA A 422 -0.23 0.55 14.41
C ALA A 422 -0.03 0.94 12.94
N CYS A 423 -1.10 1.48 12.35
CA CYS A 423 -1.12 1.99 10.97
C CYS A 423 -1.69 3.41 10.96
N LEU A 424 -1.06 4.31 10.19
CA LEU A 424 -1.54 5.66 9.98
C LEU A 424 -2.48 5.67 8.78
N VAL A 425 -3.63 6.32 8.91
CA VAL A 425 -4.65 6.41 7.87
C VAL A 425 -4.91 7.88 7.56
N LEU A 426 -4.74 8.25 6.30
CA LEU A 426 -5.14 9.53 5.74
C LEU A 426 -6.27 9.29 4.75
N VAL A 427 -7.46 9.80 5.06
CA VAL A 427 -8.62 9.82 4.17
C VAL A 427 -8.67 11.20 3.53
N TYR A 428 -8.79 11.24 2.20
CA TYR A 428 -8.79 12.50 1.46
C TYR A 428 -9.90 12.55 0.40
N GLY A 429 -10.52 13.71 0.27
CA GLY A 429 -11.60 13.98 -0.65
C GLY A 429 -11.87 15.47 -0.74
N LEU A 430 -13.10 15.89 -0.43
CA LEU A 430 -13.38 17.29 -0.15
C LEU A 430 -12.67 17.74 1.13
N ASP A 431 -12.71 16.89 2.15
CA ASP A 431 -12.06 17.10 3.44
C ASP A 431 -10.86 16.15 3.63
N LEU A 432 -9.99 16.48 4.57
CA LEU A 432 -8.89 15.64 5.02
C LEU A 432 -9.18 15.11 6.43
N PHE A 433 -9.03 13.81 6.61
CA PHE A 433 -9.15 13.17 7.93
C PHE A 433 -7.96 12.27 8.17
N TYR A 434 -7.33 12.41 9.32
CA TYR A 434 -6.14 11.67 9.70
C TYR A 434 -6.37 10.97 11.04
N THR A 435 -6.06 9.68 11.10
CA THR A 435 -6.16 8.90 12.33
C THR A 435 -5.14 7.77 12.37
N ARG A 436 -5.02 7.14 13.53
CA ARG A 436 -4.22 5.94 13.75
C ARG A 436 -5.16 4.79 14.05
N ILE A 437 -4.89 3.63 13.48
CA ILE A 437 -5.67 2.41 13.71
C ILE A 437 -4.77 1.30 14.22
N PHE A 438 -5.35 0.41 15.02
CA PHE A 438 -4.64 -0.71 15.66
C PHE A 438 -5.35 -2.03 15.33
N PRO A 439 -5.07 -2.65 14.16
CA PRO A 439 -5.81 -3.82 13.68
C PRO A 439 -5.89 -4.99 14.67
N SER A 440 -4.76 -5.32 15.32
CA SER A 440 -4.67 -6.39 16.32
C SER A 440 -4.55 -5.87 17.75
N LYS A 441 -5.03 -4.65 18.03
CA LYS A 441 -4.75 -3.88 19.26
C LYS A 441 -3.25 -3.63 19.47
N MET A 442 -2.90 -2.80 20.44
CA MET A 442 -1.52 -2.43 20.76
C MET A 442 -0.83 -3.56 21.54
N PHE A 443 -0.32 -4.58 20.83
CA PHE A 443 0.38 -5.71 21.43
C PHE A 443 1.88 -5.48 21.69
N ASP A 444 2.46 -4.44 21.09
CA ASP A 444 3.87 -4.06 21.16
C ASP A 444 4.10 -2.81 22.02
N VAL A 445 3.07 -2.34 22.72
CA VAL A 445 3.14 -1.23 23.68
C VAL A 445 2.50 -1.68 24.99
N LEU A 446 3.04 -1.21 26.11
CA LEU A 446 2.41 -1.40 27.41
C LEU A 446 1.03 -0.73 27.42
N LYS A 447 0.05 -1.34 28.09
CA LYS A 447 -1.28 -0.75 28.13
C LYS A 447 -1.26 0.59 28.87
N ASP A 448 -2.10 1.52 28.42
CA ASP A 448 -2.27 2.82 29.07
C ASP A 448 -2.83 2.69 30.50
N ASP A 449 -3.60 1.64 30.78
CA ASP A 449 -4.22 1.33 32.08
C ASP A 449 -3.34 0.44 32.97
N PHE A 450 -2.05 0.32 32.67
CA PHE A 450 -1.14 -0.53 33.44
C PHE A 450 -0.93 0.02 34.87
N ASP A 451 -1.25 -0.79 35.88
CA ASP A 451 -1.13 -0.42 37.29
C ASP A 451 0.31 -0.54 37.79
N HIS A 452 1.07 0.53 37.58
CA HIS A 452 2.46 0.66 38.04
C HIS A 452 2.56 0.65 39.57
N PHE A 453 1.55 1.14 40.28
CA PHE A 453 1.56 1.23 41.74
C PHE A 453 1.37 -0.13 42.39
N LEU A 454 0.49 -0.98 41.84
CA LEU A 454 0.29 -2.35 42.31
C LEU A 454 1.59 -3.16 42.25
N ILE A 455 2.29 -3.13 41.12
CA ILE A 455 3.54 -3.88 40.94
C ILE A 455 4.65 -3.30 41.82
N GLY A 456 4.79 -1.97 41.87
CA GLY A 456 5.74 -1.32 42.76
C GLY A 456 5.50 -1.68 44.23
N GLY A 457 4.23 -1.65 44.66
CA GLY A 457 3.82 -2.03 46.02
C GLY A 457 4.09 -3.50 46.33
N ALA A 458 3.75 -4.41 45.41
CA ALA A 458 4.01 -5.84 45.57
C ALA A 458 5.52 -6.15 45.69
N LEU A 459 6.35 -5.48 44.88
CA LEU A 459 7.80 -5.64 44.91
C LEU A 459 8.41 -5.15 46.22
N LEU A 460 7.94 -4.00 46.74
CA LEU A 460 8.33 -3.51 48.07
C LEU A 460 7.90 -4.44 49.20
N ALA A 461 6.67 -4.97 49.14
CA ALA A 461 6.16 -5.92 50.12
C ALA A 461 6.99 -7.23 50.12
N LEU A 462 7.35 -7.75 48.95
CA LEU A 462 8.21 -8.93 48.82
C LEU A 462 9.63 -8.68 49.34
N LEU A 463 10.22 -7.51 49.08
CA LEU A 463 11.52 -7.11 49.63
C LEU A 463 11.49 -7.04 51.16
N ALA A 464 10.47 -6.40 51.73
CA ALA A 464 10.29 -6.32 53.17
C ALA A 464 10.12 -7.72 53.79
N ALA A 465 9.28 -8.56 53.20
CA ALA A 465 9.07 -9.94 53.63
C ALA A 465 10.35 -10.77 53.56
N ALA A 466 11.15 -10.64 52.50
CA ALA A 466 12.43 -11.33 52.34
C ALA A 466 13.44 -10.90 53.44
N PHE A 467 13.51 -9.60 53.76
CA PHE A 467 14.42 -9.11 54.79
C PHE A 467 14.01 -9.59 56.19
N ILE A 468 12.71 -9.53 56.49
CA ILE A 468 12.15 -10.00 57.76
C ILE A 468 12.37 -11.51 57.90
N THR A 469 12.02 -12.30 56.88
CA THR A 469 12.17 -13.76 56.91
C THR A 469 13.63 -14.19 56.99
N ARG A 470 14.57 -13.50 56.31
CA ARG A 470 16.01 -13.74 56.46
C ARG A 470 16.46 -13.56 57.90
N LYS A 471 16.05 -12.46 58.55
CA LYS A 471 16.40 -12.18 59.94
C LYS A 471 15.79 -13.20 60.90
N LEU A 472 14.55 -13.61 60.66
CA LEU A 472 13.86 -14.65 61.44
C LEU A 472 14.54 -16.02 61.28
N ALA A 473 14.93 -16.39 60.06
CA ALA A 473 15.63 -17.63 59.76
C ALA A 473 17.01 -17.68 60.42
N GLN A 474 17.81 -16.60 60.32
CA GLN A 474 19.11 -16.49 61.00
C GLN A 474 18.96 -16.65 62.51
N ARG A 475 17.96 -16.00 63.12
CA ARG A 475 17.66 -16.17 64.55
C ARG A 475 17.27 -17.59 64.91
N LYS A 476 16.46 -18.26 64.08
CA LYS A 476 16.04 -19.65 64.30
C LYS A 476 17.22 -20.62 64.18
N ALA A 477 18.04 -20.48 63.16
CA ALA A 477 19.24 -21.30 62.95
C ALA A 477 20.24 -21.14 64.10
N LEU A 478 20.48 -19.90 64.54
CA LEU A 478 21.33 -19.64 65.71
C LEU A 478 20.79 -20.33 66.97
N LYS A 479 19.48 -20.21 67.26
CA LYS A 479 18.86 -20.89 68.40
C LYS A 479 18.95 -22.42 68.32
N GLN A 480 18.90 -23.00 67.13
CA GLN A 480 19.07 -24.45 66.94
C GLN A 480 20.51 -24.89 67.13
N ALA A 481 21.49 -24.09 66.69
CA ALA A 481 22.91 -24.40 66.87
C ALA A 481 23.40 -24.24 68.32
N TRP A 482 22.68 -23.48 69.15
CA TRP A 482 22.97 -23.26 70.57
C TRP A 482 22.21 -24.22 71.50
N LYS A 483 21.39 -25.11 70.94
CA LYS A 483 20.87 -26.29 71.62
C LYS A 483 21.79 -27.46 71.35
#